data_AF-A0A0D2CWL5-F1
#
_entry.id   AF-A0A0D2CWL5-F1
#
_cell.length_a   1.000
_cell.length_b   1.000
_cell.length_c   1.000
_cell.angle_alpha   90.00
_cell.angle_beta   90.00
_cell.angle_gamma   90.00
#
_symmetry.space_group_name_H-M   'P 1'
#
loop_
_entity.id
_entity.type
_entity.pdbx_description
1 polymer ?
#
loop_
_entity_poly.entity_id
_entity_poly.type
_entity_poly.pdbx_seq_one_letter_code
_entity_poly.pdbx_strand_id
1 'polypeptide(L)'
;MTQPGERSSGLSVTDIEILTLQRAFDLPPRSVGASLIDGFFKYCSPWTPIVDKSLVDDLQSNGSSPLLLNAVFLAGSRVSSNSLVAAAAEDFYRKAKLLFMLGHGRDLLRSIMAVTLLQWFNPLGPEHMSTSTSGFWVRIAAGLAYQVGLHKEPSKQQDKGLRRRMWWTFVDFPAQDSSARLFVSFSSILRLLADLTESIRRKALSTTPRINLENAVYRWVKQLPVEFHLFGRAPKCLMPYNFEARQLPVPYFVTLVILSRRSGAQSRSDSASLLASSFVVGIFEDFLNRDELCHCGPVSTFYALAAGLAQLPGLRYTSLMVTSEESLNIIQLSLKDLSKKWGSADGASAALAAMKRLTLQSPSLGQAPSPVSADFMSFLDDFGPELCK
;
A
#
# COMPACT_ATOMS: atom_id res chain seq x y z
N MET A 1 -42.15 -2.27 -39.63
CA MET A 1 -41.03 -1.31 -39.69
C MET A 1 -41.16 -0.37 -38.50
N THR A 2 -40.47 -0.67 -37.41
CA THR A 2 -40.37 0.19 -36.23
C THR A 2 -38.95 0.75 -36.19
N GLN A 3 -38.83 2.08 -36.16
CA GLN A 3 -37.54 2.78 -36.13
C GLN A 3 -36.77 2.44 -34.83
N PRO A 4 -35.43 2.32 -34.89
CA PRO A 4 -34.63 2.19 -33.68
C PRO A 4 -34.50 3.57 -33.02
N GLY A 5 -35.17 3.74 -31.88
CA GLY A 5 -34.95 4.89 -31.01
C GLY A 5 -33.48 4.96 -30.56
N GLU A 6 -32.91 6.14 -30.70
CA GLU A 6 -31.56 6.48 -30.26
C GLU A 6 -31.36 6.17 -28.77
N ARG A 7 -30.51 5.18 -28.46
CA ARG A 7 -30.10 4.82 -27.08
C ARG A 7 -29.03 5.80 -26.57
N SER A 8 -29.43 7.05 -26.28
CA SER A 8 -28.50 8.14 -25.94
C SER A 8 -27.82 8.03 -24.56
N SER A 9 -28.31 7.23 -23.63
CA SER A 9 -27.58 6.83 -22.41
C SER A 9 -28.05 5.44 -21.99
N GLY A 10 -27.15 4.52 -21.63
CA GLY A 10 -27.56 3.16 -21.24
C GLY A 10 -28.30 3.08 -19.89
N LEU A 11 -28.58 4.23 -19.29
CA LEU A 11 -29.20 4.41 -17.98
C LEU A 11 -30.70 4.57 -18.14
N SER A 12 -31.47 3.94 -17.25
CA SER A 12 -32.90 4.19 -17.13
C SER A 12 -33.16 5.57 -16.52
N VAL A 13 -34.39 6.08 -16.67
CA VAL A 13 -34.82 7.34 -16.03
C VAL A 13 -34.64 7.24 -14.50
N THR A 14 -35.01 6.10 -13.92
CA THR A 14 -34.85 5.84 -12.48
C THR A 14 -33.38 5.87 -12.04
N ASP A 15 -32.45 5.36 -12.85
CA ASP A 15 -31.01 5.42 -12.52
C ASP A 15 -30.52 6.88 -12.47
N ILE A 16 -31.00 7.72 -13.40
CA ILE A 16 -30.66 9.15 -13.44
C ILE A 16 -31.24 9.89 -12.23
N GLU A 17 -32.47 9.58 -11.83
CA GLU A 17 -33.11 10.14 -10.63
C GLU A 17 -32.34 9.76 -9.36
N ILE A 18 -31.94 8.49 -9.23
CA ILE A 18 -31.12 8.01 -8.10
C ILE A 18 -29.79 8.77 -8.04
N LEU A 19 -29.08 8.91 -9.17
CA LEU A 19 -27.81 9.63 -9.24
C LEU A 19 -27.96 11.12 -8.88
N THR A 20 -29.05 11.75 -9.32
CA THR A 20 -29.35 13.15 -9.03
C THR A 20 -29.67 13.34 -7.55
N LEU A 21 -30.50 12.47 -6.97
CA LEU A 21 -30.85 12.51 -5.54
C LEU A 21 -29.62 12.32 -4.65
N GLN A 22 -28.68 11.47 -5.06
CA GLN A 22 -27.42 11.23 -4.37
C GLN A 22 -26.35 12.29 -4.67
N ARG A 23 -26.68 13.32 -5.45
CA ARG A 23 -25.78 14.42 -5.82
C ARG A 23 -24.47 13.90 -6.43
N ALA A 24 -24.55 12.83 -7.21
CA ALA A 24 -23.38 12.10 -7.72
C ALA A 24 -22.55 12.93 -8.73
N PHE A 25 -23.17 13.95 -9.33
CA PHE A 25 -22.57 14.86 -10.29
C PHE A 25 -22.00 16.14 -9.65
N ASP A 26 -22.29 16.39 -8.37
CA ASP A 26 -21.88 17.61 -7.69
C ASP A 26 -20.38 17.59 -7.41
N LEU A 27 -19.70 18.65 -7.84
CA LEU A 27 -18.29 18.89 -7.52
C LEU A 27 -18.16 19.63 -6.17
N PRO A 28 -17.11 19.34 -5.38
CA PRO A 28 -16.82 20.11 -4.18
C PRO A 28 -16.46 21.57 -4.51
N PRO A 29 -16.47 22.47 -3.52
CA PRO A 29 -15.94 23.83 -3.69
C PRO A 29 -14.52 23.81 -4.28
N ARG A 30 -14.20 24.76 -5.19
CA ARG A 30 -12.94 24.75 -5.96
C ARG A 30 -11.69 24.59 -5.11
N SER A 31 -11.62 25.28 -3.97
CA SER A 31 -10.49 25.20 -3.03
C SER A 31 -10.35 23.81 -2.40
N VAL A 32 -11.47 23.19 -2.02
CA VAL A 32 -11.50 21.82 -1.49
C VAL A 32 -11.10 20.82 -2.58
N GLY A 33 -11.64 20.97 -3.79
CA GLY A 33 -11.30 20.15 -4.95
C GLY A 33 -9.80 20.20 -5.27
N ALA A 34 -9.20 21.40 -5.30
CA ALA A 34 -7.76 21.56 -5.53
C ALA A 34 -6.92 20.87 -4.44
N SER A 35 -7.26 21.09 -3.17
CA SER A 35 -6.58 20.45 -2.03
C SER A 35 -6.63 18.92 -2.08
N LEU A 36 -7.78 18.35 -2.46
CA LEU A 36 -7.96 16.91 -2.65
C LEU A 36 -7.09 16.36 -3.78
N ILE A 37 -7.05 17.07 -4.92
CA ILE A 37 -6.26 16.67 -6.09
C ILE A 37 -4.76 16.75 -5.79
N ASP A 38 -4.31 17.81 -5.12
CA ASP A 38 -2.92 17.95 -4.70
C ASP A 38 -2.52 16.84 -3.73
N GLY A 39 -3.38 16.52 -2.76
CA GLY A 39 -3.19 15.39 -1.85
C GLY A 39 -3.08 14.05 -2.58
N PHE A 40 -3.97 13.81 -3.55
CA PHE A 40 -3.91 12.62 -4.40
C PHE A 40 -2.58 12.51 -5.16
N PHE A 41 -2.17 13.57 -5.86
CA PHE A 41 -0.93 13.55 -6.64
C PHE A 41 0.32 13.44 -5.78
N LYS A 42 0.30 14.00 -4.56
CA LYS A 42 1.43 13.94 -3.64
C LYS A 42 1.57 12.57 -2.96
N TYR A 43 0.48 11.99 -2.47
CA TYR A 43 0.56 10.82 -1.59
C TYR A 43 0.02 9.52 -2.19
N CYS A 44 -0.85 9.57 -3.20
CA CYS A 44 -1.45 8.38 -3.81
C CYS A 44 -0.81 8.03 -5.15
N SER A 45 -0.66 9.02 -6.03
CA SER A 45 -0.13 8.84 -7.39
C SER A 45 1.25 8.19 -7.44
N PRO A 46 2.22 8.47 -6.53
CA PRO A 46 3.52 7.81 -6.55
C PRO A 46 3.44 6.27 -6.44
N TRP A 47 2.40 5.76 -5.75
CA TRP A 47 2.17 4.33 -5.54
C TRP A 47 1.09 3.76 -6.46
N THR A 48 0.35 4.60 -7.18
CA THR A 48 -0.73 4.21 -8.10
C THR A 48 -0.80 5.21 -9.27
N PRO A 49 0.23 5.27 -10.15
CA PRO A 49 0.40 6.30 -11.18
C PRO A 49 -0.42 6.01 -12.44
N ILE A 50 -1.73 5.84 -12.27
CA ILE A 50 -2.67 5.50 -13.34
C ILE A 50 -3.43 6.70 -13.90
N VAL A 51 -3.35 7.86 -13.25
CA VAL A 51 -4.01 9.13 -13.63
C VAL A 51 -2.95 10.21 -13.79
N ASP A 52 -3.04 10.98 -14.87
CA ASP A 52 -2.17 12.13 -15.15
C ASP A 52 -2.86 13.46 -14.79
N LYS A 53 -2.07 14.50 -14.43
CA LYS A 53 -2.61 15.80 -14.00
C LYS A 53 -3.46 16.48 -15.07
N SER A 54 -2.99 16.47 -16.32
CA SER A 54 -3.73 17.03 -17.45
C SER A 54 -5.10 16.39 -17.64
N LEU A 55 -5.20 15.07 -17.42
CA LEU A 55 -6.48 14.38 -17.48
C LEU A 55 -7.42 14.91 -16.39
N VAL A 56 -6.97 15.07 -15.16
CA VAL A 56 -7.81 15.60 -14.07
C VAL A 56 -8.27 17.03 -14.36
N ASP A 57 -7.37 17.88 -14.85
CA ASP A 57 -7.68 19.26 -15.23
C ASP A 57 -8.75 19.31 -16.34
N ASP A 58 -8.61 18.44 -17.35
CA ASP A 58 -9.60 18.28 -18.42
C ASP A 58 -10.96 17.84 -17.85
N LEU A 59 -11.00 16.81 -17.00
CA LEU A 59 -12.23 16.31 -16.39
C LEU A 59 -12.94 17.38 -15.54
N GLN A 60 -12.18 18.21 -14.81
CA GLN A 60 -12.74 19.30 -14.01
C GLN A 60 -13.31 20.43 -14.88
N SER A 61 -12.62 20.79 -15.97
CA SER A 61 -13.03 21.89 -16.85
C SER A 61 -14.30 21.58 -17.65
N ASN A 62 -14.44 20.35 -18.12
CA ASN A 62 -15.57 19.91 -18.93
C ASN A 62 -16.65 19.14 -18.16
N GLY A 63 -16.43 18.87 -16.86
CA GLY A 63 -17.35 18.11 -16.01
C GLY A 63 -17.52 16.64 -16.44
N SER A 64 -16.59 16.10 -17.23
CA SER A 64 -16.70 14.73 -17.75
C SER A 64 -16.19 13.70 -16.72
N SER A 65 -16.71 12.47 -16.82
CA SER A 65 -16.37 11.36 -15.91
C SER A 65 -16.47 11.69 -14.41
N PRO A 66 -17.68 12.01 -13.90
CA PRO A 66 -17.91 12.19 -12.46
C PRO A 66 -17.46 10.97 -11.64
N LEU A 67 -17.47 9.77 -12.24
CA LEU A 67 -16.96 8.54 -11.63
C LEU A 67 -15.48 8.67 -11.25
N LEU A 68 -14.63 9.06 -12.21
CA LEU A 68 -13.19 9.16 -11.99
C LEU A 68 -12.85 10.33 -11.07
N LEU A 69 -13.54 11.47 -11.21
CA LEU A 69 -13.35 12.62 -10.31
C LEU A 69 -13.68 12.27 -8.85
N ASN A 70 -14.83 11.63 -8.59
CA ASN A 70 -15.16 11.18 -7.24
C ASN A 70 -14.13 10.17 -6.70
N ALA A 71 -13.58 9.29 -7.54
CA ALA A 71 -12.54 8.35 -7.12
C ALA A 71 -11.20 9.04 -6.77
N VAL A 72 -10.82 10.10 -7.51
CA VAL A 72 -9.66 10.94 -7.18
C VAL A 72 -9.88 11.70 -5.86
N PHE A 73 -11.06 12.30 -5.67
CA PHE A 73 -11.42 12.98 -4.44
C PHE A 73 -11.46 12.05 -3.23
N LEU A 74 -11.95 10.82 -3.40
CA LEU A 74 -11.87 9.78 -2.39
C LEU A 74 -10.41 9.49 -2.00
N ALA A 75 -9.54 9.25 -2.96
CA ALA A 75 -8.14 8.94 -2.65
C ALA A 75 -7.46 10.12 -1.94
N GLY A 76 -7.66 11.34 -2.43
CA GLY A 76 -7.13 12.58 -1.82
C GLY A 76 -7.66 12.85 -0.41
N SER A 77 -8.95 12.63 -0.16
CA SER A 77 -9.54 12.80 1.18
C SER A 77 -8.95 11.82 2.18
N ARG A 78 -8.67 10.58 1.75
CA ARG A 78 -8.15 9.54 2.63
C ARG A 78 -6.71 9.79 3.06
N VAL A 79 -5.92 10.52 2.27
CA VAL A 79 -4.56 10.94 2.64
C VAL A 79 -4.50 12.35 3.22
N SER A 80 -5.63 13.04 3.41
CA SER A 80 -5.67 14.38 4.00
C SER A 80 -5.37 14.36 5.51
N SER A 81 -4.61 15.35 6.00
CA SER A 81 -4.46 15.62 7.43
C SER A 81 -5.61 16.45 8.00
N ASN A 82 -6.39 17.13 7.15
CA ASN A 82 -7.60 17.87 7.55
C ASN A 82 -8.76 16.89 7.79
N SER A 83 -9.30 16.89 9.02
CA SER A 83 -10.36 15.98 9.47
C SER A 83 -11.70 16.17 8.74
N LEU A 84 -12.07 17.39 8.37
CA LEU A 84 -13.30 17.66 7.62
C LEU A 84 -13.20 17.11 6.20
N VAL A 85 -12.04 17.29 5.56
CA VAL A 85 -11.76 16.76 4.22
C VAL A 85 -11.71 15.23 4.27
N ALA A 86 -11.11 14.65 5.31
CA ALA A 86 -11.06 13.20 5.50
C ALA A 86 -12.46 12.59 5.74
N ALA A 87 -13.33 13.27 6.48
CA ALA A 87 -14.72 12.84 6.71
C ALA A 87 -15.57 12.79 5.43
N ALA A 88 -15.23 13.59 4.41
CA ALA A 88 -15.92 13.59 3.12
C ALA A 88 -15.61 12.35 2.25
N ALA A 89 -14.63 11.52 2.63
CA ALA A 89 -14.22 10.35 1.86
C ALA A 89 -15.37 9.38 1.58
N GLU A 90 -16.23 9.15 2.58
CA GLU A 90 -17.38 8.25 2.43
C GLU A 90 -18.40 8.75 1.40
N ASP A 91 -18.58 10.07 1.29
CA ASP A 91 -19.47 10.67 0.29
C ASP A 91 -18.92 10.48 -1.12
N PHE A 92 -17.65 10.79 -1.35
CA PHE A 92 -16.99 10.55 -2.63
C PHE A 92 -16.98 9.07 -3.01
N TYR A 93 -16.73 8.18 -2.05
CA TYR A 93 -16.81 6.74 -2.26
C TYR A 93 -18.21 6.28 -2.69
N ARG A 94 -19.24 6.68 -1.94
CA ARG A 94 -20.63 6.31 -2.23
C ARG A 94 -21.05 6.77 -3.62
N LYS A 95 -20.72 8.02 -3.99
CA LYS A 95 -21.00 8.57 -5.32
C LYS A 95 -20.29 7.79 -6.42
N ALA A 96 -18.98 7.55 -6.29
CA ALA A 96 -18.21 6.80 -7.28
C ALA A 96 -18.70 5.35 -7.42
N LYS A 97 -18.97 4.67 -6.30
CA LYS A 97 -19.53 3.30 -6.30
C LYS A 97 -20.86 3.25 -7.03
N LEU A 98 -21.76 4.19 -6.75
CA LEU A 98 -23.08 4.26 -7.37
C LEU A 98 -22.98 4.51 -8.88
N LEU A 99 -22.16 5.47 -9.30
CA LEU A 99 -21.90 5.76 -10.71
C LEU A 99 -21.36 4.51 -11.44
N PHE A 100 -20.44 3.78 -10.83
CA PHE A 100 -19.91 2.54 -11.40
C PHE A 100 -20.98 1.43 -11.49
N MET A 101 -21.74 1.19 -10.42
CA MET A 101 -22.74 0.11 -10.36
C MET A 101 -23.90 0.32 -11.32
N LEU A 102 -24.32 1.57 -11.53
CA LEU A 102 -25.36 1.91 -12.51
C LEU A 102 -24.83 1.97 -13.95
N GLY A 103 -23.52 1.84 -14.17
CA GLY A 103 -22.91 1.89 -15.51
C GLY A 103 -22.84 3.31 -16.09
N HIS A 104 -22.75 4.33 -15.23
CA HIS A 104 -22.54 5.70 -15.66
C HIS A 104 -21.09 5.93 -16.10
N GLY A 105 -20.90 6.26 -17.38
CA GLY A 105 -19.58 6.47 -17.99
C GLY A 105 -19.16 5.25 -18.81
N ARG A 106 -19.35 5.32 -20.13
CA ARG A 106 -19.05 4.22 -21.07
C ARG A 106 -17.56 4.07 -21.41
N ASP A 107 -16.72 5.01 -20.96
CA ASP A 107 -15.28 4.92 -21.15
C ASP A 107 -14.71 3.87 -20.19
N LEU A 108 -14.44 2.68 -20.74
CA LEU A 108 -13.93 1.54 -19.98
C LEU A 108 -12.61 1.85 -19.29
N LEU A 109 -11.77 2.68 -19.89
CA LEU A 109 -10.46 3.02 -19.36
C LEU A 109 -10.60 3.90 -18.12
N ARG A 110 -11.43 4.94 -18.20
CA ARG A 110 -11.75 5.81 -17.05
C ARG A 110 -12.44 5.04 -15.93
N SER A 111 -13.31 4.08 -16.26
CA SER A 111 -13.94 3.20 -15.28
C SER A 111 -12.95 2.29 -14.57
N ILE A 112 -11.98 1.70 -15.29
CA ILE A 112 -10.91 0.90 -14.69
C ILE A 112 -10.03 1.76 -13.77
N MET A 113 -9.68 2.98 -14.19
CA MET A 113 -8.92 3.92 -13.36
C MET A 113 -9.67 4.24 -12.06
N ALA A 114 -10.95 4.59 -12.17
CA ALA A 114 -11.79 4.93 -11.02
C ALA A 114 -11.89 3.75 -10.05
N VAL A 115 -12.20 2.55 -10.55
CA VAL A 115 -12.32 1.34 -9.72
C VAL A 115 -10.99 0.98 -9.05
N THR A 116 -9.86 1.19 -9.73
CA THR A 116 -8.53 1.02 -9.12
C THR A 116 -8.33 1.98 -7.95
N LEU A 117 -8.78 3.24 -8.08
CA LEU A 117 -8.71 4.24 -7.01
C LEU A 117 -9.71 4.01 -5.86
N LEU A 118 -10.80 3.26 -6.07
CA LEU A 118 -11.71 2.88 -4.98
C LEU A 118 -11.04 2.03 -3.89
N GLN A 119 -9.84 1.47 -4.16
CA GLN A 119 -9.07 0.76 -3.15
C GLN A 119 -8.73 1.63 -1.92
N TRP A 120 -8.75 2.96 -2.05
CA TRP A 120 -8.42 3.91 -0.99
C TRP A 120 -9.54 4.08 0.05
N PHE A 121 -10.70 3.41 -0.05
CA PHE A 121 -11.79 3.57 0.93
C PHE A 121 -11.74 2.60 2.13
N ASN A 122 -10.95 1.52 2.12
CA ASN A 122 -10.94 0.42 3.10
C ASN A 122 -11.40 0.72 4.56
N PRO A 123 -12.71 0.68 4.86
CA PRO A 123 -13.24 1.16 6.14
C PRO A 123 -13.32 0.06 7.20
N LEU A 124 -13.21 -1.21 6.79
CA LEU A 124 -13.36 -2.38 7.64
C LEU A 124 -12.13 -3.29 7.53
N GLY A 125 -11.84 -4.01 8.60
CA GLY A 125 -10.83 -5.06 8.61
C GLY A 125 -11.27 -6.33 7.88
N PRO A 126 -10.32 -7.25 7.62
CA PRO A 126 -10.56 -8.50 6.88
C PRO A 126 -11.53 -9.47 7.59
N GLU A 127 -11.81 -9.28 8.87
CA GLU A 127 -12.76 -10.05 9.68
C GLU A 127 -14.24 -9.81 9.31
N HIS A 128 -14.54 -8.74 8.56
CA HIS A 128 -15.89 -8.39 8.13
C HIS A 128 -16.09 -8.61 6.63
N MET A 129 -17.23 -9.20 6.25
CA MET A 129 -17.62 -9.28 4.85
C MET A 129 -18.02 -7.89 4.34
N SER A 130 -17.34 -7.39 3.31
CA SER A 130 -17.65 -6.09 2.72
C SER A 130 -17.23 -5.99 1.26
N THR A 131 -18.07 -5.35 0.44
CA THR A 131 -17.79 -4.96 -0.95
C THR A 131 -17.11 -3.59 -1.04
N SER A 132 -16.55 -3.11 0.07
CA SER A 132 -15.91 -1.80 0.19
C SER A 132 -14.45 -1.89 0.65
N THR A 133 -13.84 -3.07 0.58
CA THR A 133 -12.44 -3.30 0.96
C THR A 133 -11.50 -2.99 -0.20
N SER A 134 -10.24 -2.66 0.09
CA SER A 134 -9.21 -2.49 -0.96
C SER A 134 -9.11 -3.73 -1.84
N GLY A 135 -9.07 -4.90 -1.22
CA GLY A 135 -8.94 -6.18 -1.94
C GLY A 135 -10.15 -6.53 -2.82
N PHE A 136 -11.34 -6.04 -2.51
CA PHE A 136 -12.50 -6.17 -3.40
C PHE A 136 -12.27 -5.36 -4.68
N TRP A 137 -11.98 -4.07 -4.55
CA TRP A 137 -11.85 -3.17 -5.69
C TRP A 137 -10.64 -3.48 -6.58
N VAL A 138 -9.51 -3.87 -6.00
CA VAL A 138 -8.34 -4.33 -6.78
C VAL A 138 -8.70 -5.56 -7.64
N ARG A 139 -9.49 -6.50 -7.12
CA ARG A 139 -9.93 -7.67 -7.89
C ARG A 139 -10.90 -7.31 -9.01
N ILE A 140 -11.84 -6.38 -8.76
CA ILE A 140 -12.74 -5.88 -9.81
C ILE A 140 -11.93 -5.17 -10.90
N ALA A 141 -11.01 -4.28 -10.54
CA ALA A 141 -10.13 -3.59 -11.49
C ALA A 141 -9.35 -4.58 -12.36
N ALA A 142 -8.71 -5.58 -11.74
CA ALA A 142 -7.95 -6.61 -12.46
C ALA A 142 -8.84 -7.42 -13.42
N GLY A 143 -10.05 -7.82 -12.98
CA GLY A 143 -11.01 -8.53 -13.83
C GLY A 143 -11.45 -7.71 -15.04
N LEU A 144 -11.76 -6.42 -14.85
CA LEU A 144 -12.13 -5.52 -15.94
C LEU A 144 -10.96 -5.29 -16.90
N ALA A 145 -9.76 -5.04 -16.39
CA ALA A 145 -8.55 -4.88 -17.18
C ALA A 145 -8.27 -6.12 -18.06
N TYR A 146 -8.48 -7.31 -17.50
CA TYR A 146 -8.39 -8.55 -18.25
C TYR A 146 -9.45 -8.64 -19.36
N GLN A 147 -10.72 -8.36 -19.04
CA GLN A 147 -11.84 -8.42 -19.98
C GLN A 147 -11.62 -7.54 -21.21
N VAL A 148 -11.10 -6.32 -21.04
CA VAL A 148 -10.85 -5.39 -22.16
C VAL A 148 -9.53 -5.65 -22.90
N GLY A 149 -8.76 -6.64 -22.45
CA GLY A 149 -7.50 -7.03 -23.09
C GLY A 149 -6.33 -6.10 -22.82
N LEU A 150 -6.30 -5.37 -21.69
CA LEU A 150 -5.11 -4.59 -21.30
C LEU A 150 -3.87 -5.46 -21.11
N HIS A 151 -4.07 -6.75 -20.89
CA HIS A 151 -3.02 -7.76 -20.80
C HIS A 151 -2.32 -8.13 -22.10
N LYS A 152 -2.88 -7.70 -23.23
CA LYS A 152 -2.35 -8.01 -24.55
C LYS A 152 -1.45 -6.87 -25.01
N GLU A 153 -0.34 -7.20 -25.66
CA GLU A 153 0.56 -6.20 -26.24
C GLU A 153 -0.22 -5.35 -27.27
N PRO A 154 -0.22 -4.01 -27.18
CA PRO A 154 -0.99 -3.18 -28.11
C PRO A 154 -0.40 -3.26 -29.52
N SER A 155 -1.24 -3.58 -30.50
CA SER A 155 -0.83 -3.67 -31.91
C SER A 155 -0.51 -2.29 -32.54
N LYS A 156 -1.03 -1.20 -31.96
CA LYS A 156 -0.80 0.19 -32.39
C LYS A 156 0.04 0.95 -31.35
N GLN A 157 0.84 1.94 -31.80
CA GLN A 157 1.72 2.75 -30.94
C GLN A 157 0.96 3.67 -29.97
N GLN A 158 -0.25 4.14 -30.34
CA GLN A 158 -1.11 4.93 -29.45
C GLN A 158 -1.56 4.12 -28.23
N ASP A 159 -1.56 4.75 -27.06
CA ASP A 159 -1.94 4.20 -25.74
C ASP A 159 -1.03 3.13 -25.13
N LYS A 160 0.13 2.82 -25.72
CA LYS A 160 1.05 1.80 -25.18
C LYS A 160 1.47 2.07 -23.73
N GLY A 161 1.93 3.29 -23.43
CA GLY A 161 2.39 3.66 -22.09
C GLY A 161 1.28 3.58 -21.03
N LEU A 162 0.06 4.04 -21.34
CA LEU A 162 -1.07 4.01 -20.41
C LEU A 162 -1.58 2.57 -20.20
N ARG A 163 -1.71 1.78 -21.27
CA ARG A 163 -2.12 0.36 -21.17
C ARG A 163 -1.10 -0.47 -20.39
N ARG A 164 0.20 -0.21 -20.60
CA ARG A 164 1.26 -0.84 -19.81
C ARG A 164 1.22 -0.35 -18.36
N ARG A 165 1.10 0.94 -18.07
CA ARG A 165 0.90 1.45 -16.68
C ARG A 165 -0.28 0.78 -15.96
N MET A 166 -1.38 0.51 -16.68
CA MET A 166 -2.55 -0.15 -16.09
C MET A 166 -2.44 -1.66 -15.93
N TRP A 167 -1.58 -2.37 -16.70
CA TRP A 167 -1.49 -3.83 -16.67
C TRP A 167 -0.12 -4.39 -16.24
N TRP A 168 1.00 -3.76 -16.64
CA TRP A 168 2.38 -4.14 -16.31
C TRP A 168 3.17 -3.00 -15.67
N THR A 169 3.68 -3.21 -14.46
CA THR A 169 4.60 -2.27 -13.79
C THR A 169 6.05 -2.28 -14.32
N PHE A 170 6.33 -2.70 -15.56
CA PHE A 170 7.75 -2.86 -15.97
C PHE A 170 8.17 -2.39 -17.35
N VAL A 171 7.29 -1.84 -18.21
CA VAL A 171 7.75 -1.44 -19.55
C VAL A 171 7.12 -0.12 -20.00
N ASP A 172 7.98 0.89 -20.16
CA ASP A 172 7.77 2.20 -20.78
C ASP A 172 6.84 3.16 -20.03
N PHE A 173 7.31 3.70 -18.91
CA PHE A 173 6.95 5.07 -18.53
C PHE A 173 7.59 6.03 -19.55
N PRO A 174 6.82 6.91 -20.22
CA PRO A 174 7.37 7.86 -21.20
C PRO A 174 8.39 8.82 -20.60
N ALA A 175 8.32 9.05 -19.30
CA ALA A 175 9.32 9.77 -18.52
C ALA A 175 10.05 8.78 -17.60
N GLN A 176 11.36 8.65 -17.76
CA GLN A 176 12.23 8.02 -16.76
C GLN A 176 12.42 8.97 -15.56
N ASP A 177 11.35 9.54 -15.04
CA ASP A 177 11.42 10.41 -13.87
C ASP A 177 11.54 9.58 -12.57
N SER A 178 11.77 10.27 -11.46
CA SER A 178 11.93 9.63 -10.16
C SER A 178 10.69 8.85 -9.75
N SER A 179 9.49 9.32 -10.11
CA SER A 179 8.21 8.68 -9.75
C SER A 179 8.02 7.35 -10.45
N ALA A 180 8.40 7.25 -11.74
CA ALA A 180 8.40 6.00 -12.47
C ALA A 180 9.35 4.97 -11.82
N ARG A 181 10.58 5.39 -11.47
CA ARG A 181 11.54 4.51 -10.80
C ARG A 181 11.05 4.05 -9.43
N LEU A 182 10.43 4.94 -8.65
CA LEU A 182 9.82 4.60 -7.37
C LEU A 182 8.77 3.49 -7.53
N PHE A 183 7.83 3.66 -8.45
CA PHE A 183 6.74 2.71 -8.66
C PHE A 183 7.24 1.34 -9.14
N VAL A 184 8.27 1.32 -9.98
CA VAL A 184 8.96 0.10 -10.44
C VAL A 184 9.65 -0.63 -9.29
N SER A 185 10.42 0.09 -8.46
CA SER A 185 11.06 -0.47 -7.27
C SER A 185 10.03 -0.97 -6.26
N PHE A 186 8.95 -0.23 -6.03
CA PHE A 186 7.88 -0.62 -5.12
C PHE A 186 7.16 -1.89 -5.58
N SER A 187 6.81 -1.97 -6.87
CA SER A 187 6.07 -3.11 -7.38
C SER A 187 6.93 -4.37 -7.47
N SER A 188 8.25 -4.24 -7.71
CA SER A 188 9.15 -5.40 -7.64
C SER A 188 9.21 -6.00 -6.24
N ILE A 189 9.35 -5.18 -5.18
CA ILE A 189 9.40 -5.73 -3.82
C ILE A 189 8.05 -6.28 -3.37
N LEU A 190 6.94 -5.63 -3.74
CA LEU A 190 5.60 -6.17 -3.48
C LEU A 190 5.37 -7.52 -4.16
N ARG A 191 5.87 -7.70 -5.39
CA ARG A 191 5.81 -9.00 -6.07
C ARG A 191 6.55 -10.08 -5.28
N LEU A 192 7.77 -9.80 -4.80
CA LEU A 192 8.53 -10.75 -3.99
C LEU A 192 7.81 -11.10 -2.68
N LEU A 193 7.23 -10.11 -2.00
CA LEU A 193 6.42 -10.32 -0.80
C LEU A 193 5.16 -11.16 -1.10
N ALA A 194 4.50 -10.93 -2.24
CA ALA A 194 3.35 -11.71 -2.68
C ALA A 194 3.75 -13.17 -3.00
N ASP A 195 4.84 -13.36 -3.75
CA ASP A 195 5.38 -14.69 -4.09
C ASP A 195 5.74 -15.48 -2.82
N LEU A 196 6.34 -14.82 -1.82
CA LEU A 196 6.64 -15.40 -0.50
C LEU A 196 5.37 -15.85 0.23
N THR A 197 4.44 -14.92 0.43
CA THR A 197 3.21 -15.17 1.20
C THR A 197 2.34 -16.23 0.53
N GLU A 198 2.27 -16.25 -0.80
CA GLU A 198 1.58 -17.27 -1.58
C GLU A 198 2.27 -18.64 -1.47
N SER A 199 3.59 -18.68 -1.54
CA SER A 199 4.37 -19.92 -1.36
C SER A 199 4.18 -20.51 0.03
N ILE A 200 4.12 -19.67 1.07
CA ILE A 200 3.81 -20.10 2.44
C ILE A 200 2.38 -20.65 2.51
N ARG A 201 1.40 -19.93 1.95
CA ARG A 201 -0.01 -20.33 1.96
C ARG A 201 -0.22 -21.67 1.26
N ARG A 202 0.47 -21.92 0.15
CA ARG A 202 0.44 -23.18 -0.61
C ARG A 202 1.31 -24.29 0.00
N LYS A 203 2.07 -24.01 1.07
CA LYS A 203 3.09 -24.91 1.64
C LYS A 203 4.13 -25.36 0.60
N ALA A 204 4.45 -24.47 -0.34
CA ALA A 204 5.33 -24.73 -1.47
C ALA A 204 6.74 -24.12 -1.33
N LEU A 205 7.05 -23.51 -0.18
CA LEU A 205 8.36 -22.91 0.11
C LEU A 205 9.39 -24.00 0.48
N SER A 206 9.81 -24.79 -0.52
CA SER A 206 10.93 -25.74 -0.40
C SER A 206 12.28 -25.02 -0.53
N THR A 207 13.38 -25.77 -0.44
CA THR A 207 14.74 -25.22 -0.42
C THR A 207 15.07 -24.36 -1.64
N THR A 208 14.82 -24.85 -2.86
CA THR A 208 15.19 -24.11 -4.09
C THR A 208 14.37 -22.83 -4.30
N PRO A 209 13.02 -22.84 -4.23
CA PRO A 209 12.22 -21.62 -4.30
C PRO A 209 12.60 -20.59 -3.24
N ARG A 210 12.97 -21.06 -2.03
CA ARG A 210 13.45 -20.19 -0.96
C ARG A 210 14.75 -19.49 -1.33
N ILE A 211 15.76 -20.23 -1.78
CA ILE A 211 17.05 -19.66 -2.21
C ILE A 211 16.85 -18.66 -3.36
N ASN A 212 15.98 -18.98 -4.31
CA ASN A 212 15.66 -18.06 -5.42
C ASN A 212 15.04 -16.76 -4.92
N LEU A 213 14.14 -16.85 -3.94
CA LEU A 213 13.50 -15.69 -3.33
C LEU A 213 14.51 -14.86 -2.52
N GLU A 214 15.34 -15.50 -1.69
CA GLU A 214 16.41 -14.84 -0.92
C GLU A 214 17.37 -14.10 -1.86
N ASN A 215 17.82 -14.74 -2.94
CA ASN A 215 18.65 -14.09 -3.96
C ASN A 215 17.95 -12.92 -4.66
N ALA A 216 16.65 -13.02 -4.94
CA ALA A 216 15.90 -11.93 -5.57
C ALA A 216 15.72 -10.73 -4.63
N VAL A 217 15.45 -10.99 -3.34
CA VAL A 217 15.35 -9.97 -2.30
C VAL A 217 16.71 -9.27 -2.09
N TYR A 218 17.80 -10.04 -2.04
CA TYR A 218 19.16 -9.50 -1.97
C TYR A 218 19.47 -8.59 -3.17
N ARG A 219 19.20 -9.06 -4.40
CA ARG A 219 19.42 -8.26 -5.60
C ARG A 219 18.58 -6.99 -5.62
N TRP A 220 17.34 -7.06 -5.15
CA TRP A 220 16.44 -5.90 -5.12
C TRP A 220 17.06 -4.74 -4.34
N VAL A 221 17.58 -4.99 -3.12
CA VAL A 221 18.17 -3.91 -2.31
C VAL A 221 19.46 -3.39 -2.93
N LYS A 222 20.29 -4.26 -3.53
CA LYS A 222 21.55 -3.86 -4.19
C LYS A 222 21.36 -3.08 -5.49
N GLN A 223 20.20 -3.22 -6.13
CA GLN A 223 19.86 -2.57 -7.40
C GLN A 223 18.93 -1.35 -7.21
N LEU A 224 18.68 -0.95 -5.96
CA LEU A 224 17.82 0.19 -5.69
C LEU A 224 18.42 1.48 -6.29
N PRO A 225 17.61 2.36 -6.90
CA PRO A 225 18.07 3.67 -7.33
C PRO A 225 18.62 4.48 -6.16
N VAL A 226 19.69 5.24 -6.41
CA VAL A 226 20.46 5.93 -5.37
C VAL A 226 19.64 6.95 -4.57
N GLU A 227 18.65 7.56 -5.20
CA GLU A 227 17.72 8.51 -4.60
C GLU A 227 16.80 7.88 -3.54
N PHE A 228 16.66 6.55 -3.52
CA PHE A 228 15.84 5.83 -2.54
C PHE A 228 16.68 5.08 -1.50
N HIS A 229 18.01 5.23 -1.50
CA HIS A 229 18.83 4.70 -0.43
C HIS A 229 18.56 5.46 0.88
N LEU A 230 18.36 4.71 1.97
CA LEU A 230 18.20 5.29 3.30
C LEU A 230 19.50 5.78 3.91
N PHE A 231 20.63 5.19 3.51
CA PHE A 231 21.95 5.46 4.06
C PHE A 231 22.97 5.70 2.95
N GLY A 232 23.99 6.51 3.25
CA GLY A 232 25.17 6.66 2.41
C GLY A 232 25.97 5.35 2.32
N ARG A 233 26.78 5.18 1.27
CA ARG A 233 27.61 3.97 1.11
C ARG A 233 28.84 3.96 2.03
N ALA A 234 29.45 5.12 2.25
CA ALA A 234 30.58 5.30 3.16
C ALA A 234 30.76 6.80 3.47
N PRO A 235 30.50 7.28 4.72
CA PRO A 235 29.97 6.53 5.86
C PRO A 235 28.50 6.10 5.68
N LYS A 236 28.06 5.06 6.39
CA LYS A 236 26.66 4.60 6.44
C LYS A 236 25.80 5.51 7.31
N CYS A 237 25.80 6.80 7.00
CA CYS A 237 24.99 7.78 7.69
C CYS A 237 23.61 7.87 7.07
N LEU A 238 22.61 8.09 7.92
CA LEU A 238 21.24 8.32 7.50
C LEU A 238 21.15 9.50 6.52
N MET A 239 20.58 9.26 5.34
CA MET A 239 20.38 10.27 4.31
C MET A 239 19.28 11.28 4.72
N PRO A 240 19.23 12.48 4.09
CA PRO A 240 18.16 13.45 4.33
C PRO A 240 16.78 12.83 4.19
N TYR A 241 15.85 13.32 5.02
CA TYR A 241 14.51 12.76 5.08
C TYR A 241 13.79 12.88 3.73
N ASN A 242 13.25 11.75 3.26
CA ASN A 242 12.39 11.67 2.10
C ASN A 242 11.30 10.64 2.41
N PHE A 243 10.03 11.07 2.32
CA PHE A 243 8.89 10.28 2.76
C PHE A 243 8.70 9.01 1.92
N GLU A 244 8.87 9.09 0.61
CA GLU A 244 8.78 7.95 -0.29
C GLU A 244 9.95 6.97 -0.09
N ALA A 245 11.16 7.49 0.07
CA ALA A 245 12.36 6.68 0.35
C ALA A 245 12.26 5.96 1.69
N ARG A 246 11.60 6.55 2.70
CA ARG A 246 11.29 5.90 3.98
C ARG A 246 10.26 4.78 3.84
N GLN A 247 9.24 4.95 3.01
CA GLN A 247 8.20 3.94 2.80
C GLN A 247 8.68 2.74 1.98
N LEU A 248 9.50 2.97 0.95
CA LEU A 248 9.87 1.96 -0.03
C LEU A 248 10.55 0.70 0.56
N PRO A 249 11.47 0.79 1.54
CA PRO A 249 12.12 -0.37 2.17
C PRO A 249 11.26 -1.09 3.21
N VAL A 250 10.13 -0.54 3.64
CA VAL A 250 9.23 -1.20 4.61
C VAL A 250 8.81 -2.60 4.13
N PRO A 251 8.25 -2.79 2.91
CA PRO A 251 7.94 -4.13 2.40
C PRO A 251 9.17 -5.05 2.27
N TYR A 252 10.37 -4.49 2.09
CA TYR A 252 11.62 -5.26 2.08
C TYR A 252 11.91 -5.86 3.46
N PHE A 253 11.90 -5.04 4.50
CA PHE A 253 12.10 -5.52 5.87
C PHE A 253 11.00 -6.49 6.31
N VAL A 254 9.74 -6.22 5.96
CA VAL A 254 8.62 -7.15 6.22
C VAL A 254 8.82 -8.49 5.50
N THR A 255 9.35 -8.49 4.28
CA THR A 255 9.73 -9.72 3.56
C THR A 255 10.80 -10.51 4.35
N LEU A 256 11.85 -9.83 4.86
CA LEU A 256 12.89 -10.46 5.68
C LEU A 256 12.33 -11.01 7.01
N VAL A 257 11.42 -10.28 7.66
CA VAL A 257 10.73 -10.73 8.88
C VAL A 257 9.98 -12.05 8.62
N ILE A 258 9.20 -12.12 7.55
CA ILE A 258 8.40 -13.32 7.22
C ILE A 258 9.30 -14.49 6.82
N LEU A 259 10.36 -14.25 6.02
CA LEU A 259 11.35 -15.25 5.62
C LEU A 259 12.05 -15.88 6.83
N SER A 260 12.47 -15.07 7.79
CA SER A 260 13.25 -15.48 8.97
C SER A 260 12.45 -16.35 9.95
N ARG A 261 11.14 -16.09 10.06
CA ARG A 261 10.24 -16.82 10.97
C ARG A 261 9.76 -18.17 10.42
N ARG A 262 9.93 -18.43 9.13
CA ARG A 262 9.43 -19.62 8.42
C ARG A 262 10.53 -20.53 7.88
N SER A 263 11.77 -20.34 8.30
CA SER A 263 12.79 -21.39 8.23
C SER A 263 12.32 -22.63 9.01
N GLY A 264 12.66 -23.85 8.56
CA GLY A 264 12.24 -25.09 9.21
C GLY A 264 12.55 -25.13 10.72
N ALA A 265 11.98 -26.07 11.47
CA ALA A 265 12.05 -26.11 12.94
C ALA A 265 13.48 -26.00 13.54
N GLN A 266 14.53 -26.30 12.77
CA GLN A 266 15.93 -26.19 13.16
C GLN A 266 16.61 -24.85 12.78
N SER A 267 15.93 -23.94 12.06
CA SER A 267 16.54 -22.74 11.43
C SER A 267 15.73 -21.44 11.63
N ARG A 268 14.64 -21.46 12.41
CA ARG A 268 13.91 -20.23 12.77
C ARG A 268 14.83 -19.29 13.55
N SER A 269 15.08 -18.10 13.00
CA SER A 269 15.92 -17.08 13.64
C SER A 269 15.05 -15.94 14.16
N ASP A 270 14.71 -15.99 15.44
CA ASP A 270 13.99 -14.90 16.10
C ASP A 270 14.84 -13.61 16.07
N SER A 271 16.17 -13.70 16.20
CA SER A 271 17.12 -12.58 16.13
C SER A 271 17.08 -11.83 14.79
N ALA A 272 17.05 -12.58 13.67
CA ALA A 272 16.96 -11.98 12.33
C ALA A 272 15.62 -11.25 12.13
N SER A 273 14.53 -11.86 12.61
CA SER A 273 13.21 -11.21 12.55
C SER A 273 13.10 -9.98 13.45
N LEU A 274 13.70 -10.02 14.65
CA LEU A 274 13.78 -8.88 15.56
C LEU A 274 14.53 -7.72 14.89
N LEU A 275 15.72 -7.99 14.37
CA LEU A 275 16.57 -6.99 13.71
C LEU A 275 15.91 -6.39 12.46
N ALA A 276 15.32 -7.20 11.57
CA ALA A 276 14.63 -6.64 10.41
C ALA A 276 13.39 -5.80 10.82
N SER A 277 12.65 -6.25 11.84
CA SER A 277 11.48 -5.51 12.29
C SER A 277 11.82 -4.21 13.01
N SER A 278 12.98 -4.08 13.65
CA SER A 278 13.38 -2.85 14.34
C SER A 278 13.60 -1.69 13.36
N PHE A 279 14.05 -1.96 12.12
CA PHE A 279 14.07 -0.94 11.06
C PHE A 279 12.67 -0.45 10.68
N VAL A 280 11.68 -1.36 10.63
CA VAL A 280 10.28 -0.95 10.39
C VAL A 280 9.78 -0.10 11.54
N VAL A 281 10.10 -0.46 12.79
CA VAL A 281 9.75 0.33 13.99
C VAL A 281 10.37 1.73 13.90
N GLY A 282 11.66 1.85 13.60
CA GLY A 282 12.32 3.16 13.49
C GLY A 282 11.75 4.03 12.36
N ILE A 283 11.41 3.43 11.21
CA ILE A 283 10.72 4.16 10.12
C ILE A 283 9.33 4.65 10.58
N PHE A 284 8.57 3.82 11.29
CA PHE A 284 7.25 4.19 11.79
C PHE A 284 7.32 5.24 12.91
N GLU A 285 8.36 5.22 13.73
CA GLU A 285 8.66 6.28 14.69
C GLU A 285 8.95 7.60 13.97
N ASP A 286 9.75 7.58 12.91
CA ASP A 286 10.02 8.75 12.06
C ASP A 286 8.71 9.33 11.48
N PHE A 287 7.79 8.47 11.02
CA PHE A 287 6.47 8.91 10.54
C PHE A 287 5.57 9.47 11.63
N LEU A 288 5.57 8.88 12.83
CA LEU A 288 4.82 9.39 13.98
C LEU A 288 5.33 10.77 14.40
N ASN A 289 6.65 10.94 14.49
CA ASN A 289 7.28 12.20 14.89
C ASN A 289 7.04 13.35 13.89
N ARG A 290 6.61 13.03 12.67
CA ARG A 290 6.33 13.98 11.59
C ARG A 290 4.84 14.10 11.25
N ASP A 291 3.97 13.38 11.95
CA ASP A 291 2.52 13.27 11.67
C ASP A 291 2.20 12.78 10.24
N GLU A 292 3.09 12.00 9.62
CA GLU A 292 2.99 11.59 8.22
C GLU A 292 2.33 10.23 8.01
N LEU A 293 2.09 9.44 9.07
CA LEU A 293 1.35 8.18 8.98
C LEU A 293 -0.05 8.35 8.37
N CYS A 294 -0.66 9.52 8.55
CA CYS A 294 -1.95 9.83 7.98
C CYS A 294 -1.95 9.84 6.43
N HIS A 295 -0.79 9.94 5.79
CA HIS A 295 -0.63 9.92 4.34
C HIS A 295 -0.41 8.50 3.77
N CYS A 296 -0.17 7.52 4.63
CA CYS A 296 0.13 6.16 4.22
C CYS A 296 -1.13 5.37 3.85
N GLY A 297 -1.03 4.49 2.85
CA GLY A 297 -2.12 3.62 2.43
C GLY A 297 -2.44 2.49 3.43
N PRO A 298 -3.57 1.77 3.22
CA PRO A 298 -4.07 0.76 4.15
C PRO A 298 -3.11 -0.43 4.36
N VAL A 299 -2.21 -0.71 3.42
CA VAL A 299 -1.21 -1.78 3.55
C VAL A 299 -0.25 -1.54 4.74
N SER A 300 -0.08 -0.29 5.17
CA SER A 300 0.78 0.07 6.30
C SER A 300 0.32 -0.57 7.61
N THR A 301 -0.97 -0.90 7.74
CA THR A 301 -1.50 -1.63 8.90
C THR A 301 -0.94 -3.05 8.98
N PHE A 302 -0.77 -3.70 7.82
CA PHE A 302 -0.14 -5.03 7.74
C PHE A 302 1.34 -4.97 8.07
N TYR A 303 2.07 -3.95 7.58
CA TYR A 303 3.49 -3.79 7.90
C TYR A 303 3.73 -3.54 9.39
N ALA A 304 2.94 -2.66 10.00
CA ALA A 304 2.97 -2.42 11.44
C ALA A 304 2.70 -3.70 12.24
N LEU A 305 1.66 -4.46 11.85
CA LEU A 305 1.35 -5.73 12.51
C LEU A 305 2.50 -6.75 12.38
N ALA A 306 3.07 -6.89 11.19
CA ALA A 306 4.18 -7.82 10.95
C ALA A 306 5.40 -7.47 11.80
N ALA A 307 5.75 -6.18 11.90
CA ALA A 307 6.83 -5.69 12.75
C ALA A 307 6.53 -5.90 14.24
N GLY A 308 5.34 -5.50 14.70
CA GLY A 308 4.94 -5.68 16.10
C GLY A 308 4.96 -7.14 16.54
N LEU A 309 4.43 -8.06 15.72
CA LEU A 309 4.47 -9.49 16.01
C LEU A 309 5.88 -10.07 16.02
N ALA A 310 6.84 -9.45 15.33
CA ALA A 310 8.24 -9.86 15.31
C ALA A 310 9.04 -9.31 16.49
N GLN A 311 8.58 -8.22 17.11
CA GLN A 311 9.16 -7.64 18.34
C GLN A 311 8.77 -8.40 19.62
N LEU A 312 7.64 -9.11 19.62
CA LEU A 312 7.14 -9.83 20.80
C LEU A 312 8.16 -10.76 21.49
N PRO A 313 8.93 -11.63 20.78
CA PRO A 313 9.93 -12.48 21.43
C PRO A 313 10.98 -11.70 22.24
N GLY A 314 11.25 -10.44 21.87
CA GLY A 314 12.18 -9.55 22.57
C GLY A 314 11.79 -9.28 24.03
N LEU A 315 10.49 -9.31 24.35
CA LEU A 315 9.98 -9.19 25.73
C LEU A 315 10.43 -10.34 26.65
N ARG A 316 10.85 -11.46 26.07
CA ARG A 316 11.27 -12.66 26.83
C ARG A 316 12.78 -12.72 27.04
N TYR A 317 13.54 -11.78 26.46
CA TYR A 317 14.98 -11.63 26.65
C TYR A 317 15.28 -10.45 27.59
N THR A 318 16.06 -10.68 28.64
CA THR A 318 16.36 -9.64 29.64
C THR A 318 17.05 -8.42 29.03
N SER A 319 17.96 -8.62 28.07
CA SER A 319 18.69 -7.54 27.41
C SER A 319 17.86 -6.69 26.45
N LEU A 320 16.74 -7.23 25.93
CA LEU A 320 15.91 -6.55 24.91
C LEU A 320 14.55 -6.13 25.43
N MET A 321 14.17 -6.51 26.65
CA MET A 321 12.82 -6.29 27.18
C MET A 321 12.38 -4.83 27.09
N VAL A 322 13.23 -3.90 27.53
CA VAL A 322 12.92 -2.45 27.52
C VAL A 322 12.76 -1.93 26.10
N THR A 323 13.75 -2.17 25.24
CA THR A 323 13.73 -1.76 23.82
C THR A 323 12.56 -2.36 23.05
N SER A 324 12.19 -3.61 23.36
CA SER A 324 11.05 -4.29 22.71
C SER A 324 9.72 -3.70 23.17
N GLU A 325 9.61 -3.32 24.45
CA GLU A 325 8.43 -2.64 24.99
C GLU A 325 8.24 -1.27 24.34
N GLU A 326 9.32 -0.49 24.19
CA GLU A 326 9.32 0.78 23.45
C GLU A 326 8.92 0.59 21.98
N SER A 327 9.53 -0.39 21.31
CA SER A 327 9.23 -0.73 19.92
C SER A 327 7.77 -1.11 19.71
N LEU A 328 7.20 -1.91 20.63
CA LEU A 328 5.80 -2.28 20.61
C LEU A 328 4.88 -1.08 20.86
N ASN A 329 5.28 -0.15 21.73
CA ASN A 329 4.52 1.08 21.97
C ASN A 329 4.47 1.95 20.70
N ILE A 330 5.59 2.12 20.00
CA ILE A 330 5.64 2.83 18.70
C ILE A 330 4.66 2.21 17.70
N ILE A 331 4.67 0.88 17.57
CA ILE A 331 3.76 0.18 16.66
C ILE A 331 2.29 0.32 17.09
N GLN A 332 2.00 0.26 18.39
CA GLN A 332 0.63 0.47 18.91
C GLN A 332 0.13 1.89 18.64
N LEU A 333 0.96 2.91 18.88
CA LEU A 333 0.64 4.30 18.53
C LEU A 333 0.42 4.47 17.03
N SER A 334 1.25 3.83 16.22
CA SER A 334 1.11 3.85 14.76
C SER A 334 -0.19 3.22 14.28
N LEU A 335 -0.55 2.04 14.81
CA LEU A 335 -1.81 1.39 14.48
C LEU A 335 -3.03 2.21 14.94
N LYS A 336 -2.93 2.88 16.09
CA LYS A 336 -3.97 3.80 16.58
C LYS A 336 -4.13 5.02 15.67
N ASP A 337 -3.04 5.56 15.13
CA ASP A 337 -3.14 6.67 14.16
C ASP A 337 -3.77 6.19 12.84
N LEU A 338 -3.30 5.05 12.33
CA LEU A 338 -3.82 4.44 11.11
C LEU A 338 -5.31 4.05 11.23
N SER A 339 -5.80 3.65 12.42
CA SER A 339 -7.20 3.24 12.61
C SER A 339 -8.21 4.37 12.45
N LYS A 340 -7.77 5.64 12.55
CA LYS A 340 -8.60 6.80 12.21
C LYS A 340 -9.11 6.74 10.76
N LYS A 341 -8.42 6.00 9.90
CA LYS A 341 -8.70 5.89 8.46
C LYS A 341 -8.99 4.45 8.06
N TRP A 342 -8.16 3.52 8.50
CA TRP A 342 -8.12 2.15 8.00
C TRP A 342 -8.68 1.18 9.04
N GLY A 343 -9.87 0.62 8.82
CA GLY A 343 -10.46 -0.35 9.74
C GLY A 343 -9.62 -1.63 9.92
N SER A 344 -8.72 -1.93 8.97
CA SER A 344 -7.74 -3.02 9.11
C SER A 344 -6.75 -2.82 10.26
N ALA A 345 -6.57 -1.59 10.76
CA ALA A 345 -5.71 -1.31 11.90
C ALA A 345 -6.34 -1.74 13.23
N ASP A 346 -7.67 -1.77 13.34
CA ASP A 346 -8.36 -2.19 14.56
C ASP A 346 -8.15 -3.70 14.80
N GLY A 347 -8.39 -4.51 13.76
CA GLY A 347 -8.10 -5.95 13.80
C GLY A 347 -6.62 -6.24 14.05
N ALA A 348 -5.71 -5.47 13.45
CA ALA A 348 -4.27 -5.58 13.71
C ALA A 348 -3.90 -5.27 15.17
N SER A 349 -4.47 -4.19 15.74
CA SER A 349 -4.24 -3.80 17.13
C SER A 349 -4.73 -4.87 18.10
N ALA A 350 -5.93 -5.41 17.87
CA ALA A 350 -6.50 -6.48 18.68
C ALA A 350 -5.64 -7.75 18.63
N ALA A 351 -5.19 -8.15 17.43
CA ALA A 351 -4.31 -9.30 17.25
C ALA A 351 -2.97 -9.13 17.97
N LEU A 352 -2.33 -7.96 17.83
CA LEU A 352 -1.06 -7.66 18.49
C LEU A 352 -1.21 -7.69 20.02
N ALA A 353 -2.27 -7.08 20.56
CA ALA A 353 -2.54 -7.08 22.00
C ALA A 353 -2.77 -8.49 22.56
N ALA A 354 -3.56 -9.32 21.85
CA ALA A 354 -3.79 -10.71 22.23
C ALA A 354 -2.49 -11.52 22.26
N MET A 355 -1.65 -11.36 21.23
CA MET A 355 -0.35 -12.05 21.14
C MET A 355 0.66 -11.54 22.18
N LYS A 356 0.65 -10.24 22.52
CA LYS A 356 1.46 -9.68 23.60
C LYS A 356 1.14 -10.33 24.94
N ARG A 357 -0.16 -10.45 25.26
CA ARG A 357 -0.60 -11.12 26.50
C ARG A 357 -0.11 -12.57 26.59
N LEU A 358 -0.23 -13.34 25.51
CA LEU A 358 0.26 -14.73 25.46
C LEU A 358 1.78 -14.81 25.60
N THR A 359 2.50 -13.84 25.03
CA THR A 359 3.97 -13.78 25.11
C THR A 359 4.45 -13.51 26.52
N LEU A 360 3.79 -12.61 27.26
CA LEU A 360 4.12 -12.31 28.66
C LEU A 360 3.84 -13.48 29.63
N GLN A 361 2.93 -14.38 29.26
CA GLN A 361 2.65 -15.61 30.02
C GLN A 361 3.66 -16.74 29.72
N SER A 362 4.46 -16.59 28.67
CA SER A 362 5.45 -17.60 28.27
C SER A 362 6.74 -17.46 29.08
N PRO A 363 7.50 -18.55 29.31
CA PRO A 363 8.73 -18.50 30.09
C PRO A 363 9.80 -17.62 29.44
N SER A 364 10.76 -17.10 30.22
CA SER A 364 11.91 -16.35 29.67
C SER A 364 12.69 -17.19 28.64
N LEU A 365 13.29 -16.52 27.65
CA LEU A 365 14.22 -17.09 26.67
C LEU A 365 15.69 -16.92 27.06
N GLY A 366 15.97 -16.31 28.22
CA GLY A 366 17.32 -16.06 28.73
C GLY A 366 17.76 -14.61 28.58
N GLN A 367 19.09 -14.39 28.59
CA GLN A 367 19.66 -13.05 28.64
C GLN A 367 19.56 -12.31 27.29
N ALA A 368 19.98 -12.95 26.19
CA ALA A 368 20.05 -12.35 24.86
C ALA A 368 19.76 -13.40 23.78
N PRO A 369 19.23 -12.99 22.60
CA PRO A 369 19.03 -13.90 21.50
C PRO A 369 20.37 -14.33 20.88
N SER A 370 20.38 -15.47 20.17
CA SER A 370 21.57 -15.92 19.45
C SER A 370 22.01 -14.90 18.40
N PRO A 371 23.32 -14.82 18.08
CA PRO A 371 23.81 -13.92 17.04
C PRO A 371 23.12 -14.16 15.69
N VAL A 372 22.92 -13.08 14.94
CA VAL A 372 22.40 -13.13 13.58
C VAL A 372 23.47 -13.71 12.66
N SER A 373 23.10 -14.59 11.73
CA SER A 373 24.07 -15.20 10.81
C SER A 373 24.67 -14.17 9.85
N ALA A 374 25.92 -14.39 9.43
CA ALA A 374 26.59 -13.54 8.45
C ALA A 374 25.80 -13.44 7.13
N ASP A 375 25.20 -14.55 6.69
CA ASP A 375 24.35 -14.59 5.50
C ASP A 375 23.16 -13.64 5.63
N PHE A 376 22.52 -13.59 6.80
CA PHE A 376 21.41 -12.65 7.02
C PHE A 376 21.91 -11.21 7.12
N MET A 377 23.06 -10.97 7.76
CA MET A 377 23.65 -9.64 7.85
C MET A 377 23.93 -9.03 6.48
N SER A 378 24.22 -9.84 5.45
CA SER A 378 24.46 -9.36 4.08
C SER A 378 23.25 -8.61 3.47
N PHE A 379 22.03 -8.92 3.91
CA PHE A 379 20.80 -8.20 3.53
C PHE A 379 20.71 -6.81 4.15
N LEU A 380 21.49 -6.55 5.21
CA LEU A 380 21.47 -5.31 5.98
C LEU A 380 22.75 -4.48 5.79
N ASP A 381 23.67 -4.93 4.93
CA ASP A 381 24.96 -4.26 4.70
C ASP A 381 24.83 -2.80 4.26
N ASP A 382 23.73 -2.41 3.62
CA ASP A 382 23.55 -1.02 3.16
C ASP A 382 22.86 -0.12 4.21
N PHE A 383 22.56 -0.63 5.40
CA PHE A 383 21.82 0.10 6.44
C PHE A 383 22.69 0.39 7.66
N GLY A 384 22.64 1.64 8.14
CA GLY A 384 23.25 2.08 9.39
C GLY A 384 22.33 1.85 10.60
N PRO A 385 22.85 2.01 11.83
CA PRO A 385 22.10 1.78 13.06
C PRO A 385 21.00 2.81 13.34
N GLU A 386 21.00 3.99 12.71
CA GLU A 386 20.17 5.13 13.13
C GLU A 386 18.65 4.89 13.04
N LEU A 387 18.20 3.94 12.22
CA LEU A 387 16.78 3.52 12.15
C LEU A 387 16.52 2.16 12.83
N CYS A 388 17.57 1.50 13.30
CA CYS A 388 17.45 0.22 13.98
C CYS A 388 17.21 0.50 15.47
N LYS A 389 16.02 0.16 15.97
CA LYS A 389 15.68 0.22 17.38
C LYS A 389 16.28 -0.92 18.20
#